data_AF-A0A381EKA4-F1
#
_entry.id   AF-A0A381EKA4-F1
#
_cell.length_a   1.000
_cell.length_b   1.000
_cell.length_c   1.000
_cell.angle_alpha   90.00
_cell.angle_beta   90.00
_cell.angle_gamma   90.00
#
_symmetry.space_group_name_H-M   'P 1'
#
loop_
_entity.id
_entity.type
_entity.pdbx_description
1 polymer ?
#
loop_
_entity_poly.entity_id
_entity_poly.type
_entity_poly.pdbx_seq_one_letter_code
_entity_poly.pdbx_strand_id
1 'polypeptide(L)'
;MKQYLYIAQGSLEPSKCKIGITNDLNRRLKEYNSTTGISAENSYSYLFAAEVSDMRALERDFKNIFFNLRELEKREIYFYNPTLFDMYVNCVVASPYFIKKVVFKESKKSNNVKTKTQPTMKERGFTRKELIERAKRIKDDEFYTRIEDIEAELAMYPTKIWKDKVVFCNCDDAVGERRDYADTSAFALYFLKNFSRLKLKKLICTHYGGAVDLFNTGTGTRGYVFTREGFTEMRYEPKGYTGSFDSEISLKILKDEADIVCTNPPFSRTIDYWKVLIKSKKKFIIIANVANCVTTAFIRYFANKKAWAGYTSVDWYLNPKRIPVRAAGHFFTNFPIKDRPAMKRLKFVPLEQIPDVYQQYDDKGYLLVDNSYIPNDYNKPFAVSTRQILNGVLECGYEIFLKQEYAPYINGKKKFNRVLIQKIKEN
;
A
#
# COMPACT_ATOMS: atom_id res chain seq x y z
N MET A 1 -38.55 16.03 -19.94
CA MET A 1 -37.22 16.55 -20.34
C MET A 1 -36.18 15.80 -19.51
N LYS A 2 -35.09 15.32 -20.11
CA LYS A 2 -34.07 14.59 -19.35
C LYS A 2 -33.32 15.55 -18.43
N GLN A 3 -33.07 15.12 -17.20
CA GLN A 3 -32.36 15.90 -16.20
C GLN A 3 -31.02 15.22 -15.90
N TYR A 4 -29.98 16.02 -15.73
CA TYR A 4 -28.62 15.52 -15.53
C TYR A 4 -27.94 16.23 -14.37
N LEU A 5 -27.14 15.45 -13.63
CA LEU A 5 -26.04 15.96 -12.81
C LEU A 5 -24.72 15.57 -13.46
N TYR A 6 -23.77 16.48 -13.51
CA TYR A 6 -22.45 16.25 -14.09
C TYR A 6 -21.32 16.72 -13.16
N ILE A 7 -20.14 16.15 -13.40
CA ILE A 7 -18.85 16.56 -12.85
C ILE A 7 -17.95 16.86 -14.05
N ALA A 8 -17.52 18.10 -14.19
CA ALA A 8 -16.65 18.58 -15.26
C ALA A 8 -15.31 19.07 -14.69
N GLN A 9 -14.25 18.97 -15.48
CA GLN A 9 -12.93 19.48 -15.11
C GLN A 9 -12.31 20.25 -16.28
N GLY A 10 -11.68 21.38 -15.96
CA GLY A 10 -10.87 22.16 -16.89
C GLY A 10 -9.46 21.58 -17.02
N SER A 11 -8.90 21.58 -18.23
CA SER A 11 -7.57 21.00 -18.50
C SER A 11 -6.41 21.67 -17.76
N LEU A 12 -6.54 22.93 -17.34
CA LEU A 12 -5.51 23.66 -16.58
C LEU A 12 -5.78 23.71 -15.07
N GLU A 13 -6.91 23.18 -14.59
CA GLU A 13 -7.30 23.20 -13.17
C GLU A 13 -7.47 21.77 -12.63
N PRO A 14 -6.40 20.95 -12.60
CA PRO A 14 -6.51 19.52 -12.27
C PRO A 14 -6.86 19.25 -10.81
N SER A 15 -6.80 20.26 -9.93
CA SER A 15 -7.16 20.17 -8.51
C SER A 15 -8.59 20.63 -8.20
N LYS A 16 -9.36 21.00 -9.23
CA LYS A 16 -10.76 21.46 -9.09
C LYS A 16 -11.67 20.74 -10.06
N CYS A 17 -12.95 20.66 -9.70
CA CYS A 17 -14.00 20.20 -10.60
C CYS A 17 -15.26 21.06 -10.41
N LYS A 18 -16.06 21.14 -11.47
CA LYS A 18 -17.36 21.78 -11.47
C LYS A 18 -18.43 20.73 -11.36
N ILE A 19 -19.32 20.89 -10.38
CA ILE A 19 -20.46 19.99 -10.19
C ILE A 19 -21.71 20.81 -10.36
N GLY A 20 -22.57 20.38 -11.28
CA GLY A 20 -23.75 21.14 -11.65
C GLY A 20 -24.82 20.29 -12.31
N ILE A 21 -25.94 20.96 -12.59
CA ILE A 21 -27.13 20.37 -13.18
C ILE A 21 -27.46 20.99 -14.53
N THR A 22 -28.05 20.20 -15.42
CA THR A 22 -28.51 20.67 -16.74
C THR A 22 -29.57 19.74 -17.31
N ASN A 23 -30.38 20.27 -18.22
CA ASN A 23 -31.25 19.47 -19.09
C ASN A 23 -30.59 19.11 -20.42
N ASP A 24 -29.42 19.69 -20.71
CA ASP A 24 -28.66 19.49 -21.94
C ASP A 24 -27.15 19.57 -21.64
N LEU A 25 -26.48 18.41 -21.67
CA LEU A 25 -25.04 18.29 -21.44
C LEU A 25 -24.21 18.93 -22.56
N ASN A 26 -24.64 18.83 -23.82
CA ASN A 26 -23.87 19.35 -24.95
C ASN A 26 -23.88 20.87 -24.97
N ARG A 27 -25.07 21.47 -24.77
CA ARG A 27 -25.22 22.93 -24.65
C ARG A 27 -24.41 23.48 -23.48
N ARG A 28 -24.45 22.81 -22.32
CA ARG A 28 -23.71 23.22 -21.13
C ARG A 28 -22.20 23.13 -21.31
N LEU A 29 -21.68 22.06 -21.93
CA LEU A 29 -20.25 21.94 -22.20
C LEU A 29 -19.78 22.99 -23.21
N LYS A 30 -20.62 23.32 -24.21
CA LYS A 30 -20.37 24.40 -25.15
C LYS A 30 -20.30 25.75 -24.45
N GLU A 31 -21.22 26.05 -23.53
CA GLU A 31 -21.19 27.27 -22.71
C GLU A 31 -19.88 27.39 -21.93
N TYR A 32 -19.41 26.31 -21.27
CA TYR A 32 -18.15 26.36 -20.54
C TYR A 32 -16.95 26.64 -21.43
N ASN A 33 -16.95 26.10 -22.65
CA ASN A 33 -15.86 26.28 -23.60
C ASN A 33 -16.00 27.55 -24.48
N SER A 34 -17.16 28.23 -24.46
CA SER A 34 -17.39 29.48 -25.19
C SER A 34 -17.29 30.74 -24.32
N THR A 35 -17.51 30.62 -23.01
CA THR A 35 -17.62 31.76 -22.09
C THR A 35 -16.27 32.18 -21.49
N THR A 36 -15.25 31.33 -21.56
CA THR A 36 -13.89 31.68 -21.15
C THR A 36 -13.23 32.52 -22.24
N GLY A 37 -13.34 33.84 -22.17
CA GLY A 37 -12.53 34.80 -22.96
C GLY A 37 -11.04 34.78 -22.61
N ILE A 38 -10.51 33.60 -22.29
CA ILE A 38 -9.11 33.28 -22.00
C ILE A 38 -8.71 32.27 -23.07
N SER A 39 -7.46 32.37 -23.56
CA SER A 39 -6.86 31.57 -24.64
C SER A 39 -7.38 30.13 -24.77
N ALA A 40 -7.29 29.57 -25.98
CA ALA A 40 -7.69 28.20 -26.36
C ALA A 40 -7.06 27.03 -25.56
N GLU A 41 -6.54 27.27 -24.36
CA GLU A 41 -5.72 26.39 -23.54
C GLU A 41 -6.47 25.73 -22.35
N ASN A 42 -7.58 26.29 -21.84
CA ASN A 42 -8.37 25.68 -20.76
C ASN A 42 -9.73 25.12 -21.22
N SER A 43 -9.72 23.91 -21.78
CA SER A 43 -10.94 23.20 -22.20
C SER A 43 -11.57 22.40 -21.06
N TYR A 44 -12.89 22.50 -20.90
CA TYR A 44 -13.67 21.68 -19.99
C TYR A 44 -14.10 20.36 -20.65
N SER A 45 -14.04 19.28 -19.87
CA SER A 45 -14.56 17.96 -20.25
C SER A 45 -15.33 17.34 -19.07
N TYR A 46 -16.29 16.46 -19.38
CA TYR A 46 -17.01 15.72 -18.34
C TYR A 46 -16.18 14.54 -17.86
N LEU A 47 -15.94 14.49 -16.55
CA LEU A 47 -15.39 13.31 -15.87
C LEU A 47 -16.51 12.30 -15.54
N PHE A 48 -17.70 12.81 -15.26
CA PHE A 48 -18.88 12.01 -14.95
C PHE A 48 -20.16 12.77 -15.33
N ALA A 49 -21.18 12.03 -15.77
CA ALA A 49 -22.54 12.54 -15.82
C ALA A 49 -23.53 11.40 -15.58
N ALA A 50 -24.67 11.71 -14.96
CA ALA A 50 -25.75 10.79 -14.69
C ALA A 50 -27.10 11.40 -15.09
N GLU A 51 -27.95 10.59 -15.70
CA GLU A 51 -29.37 10.89 -15.85
C GLU A 51 -30.05 10.63 -14.50
N VAL A 52 -30.88 11.58 -14.06
CA VAL A 52 -31.49 11.59 -12.72
C VAL A 52 -32.97 11.94 -12.80
N SER A 53 -33.77 11.47 -11.85
CA SER A 53 -35.21 11.72 -11.80
C SER A 53 -35.55 13.12 -11.30
N ASP A 54 -34.77 13.63 -10.33
CA ASP A 54 -34.85 14.99 -9.80
C ASP A 54 -33.45 15.57 -9.57
N MET A 55 -32.99 16.42 -10.50
CA MET A 55 -31.65 17.01 -10.38
C MET A 55 -31.56 18.06 -9.28
N ARG A 56 -32.66 18.75 -8.94
CA ARG A 56 -32.64 19.82 -7.93
C ARG A 56 -32.58 19.25 -6.52
N ALA A 57 -33.34 18.18 -6.25
CA ALA A 57 -33.28 17.48 -4.99
C ALA A 57 -31.88 16.88 -4.77
N LEU A 58 -31.34 16.18 -5.77
CA LEU A 58 -30.00 15.62 -5.70
C LEU A 58 -28.91 16.69 -5.54
N GLU A 59 -28.99 17.80 -6.26
CA GLU A 59 -28.00 18.88 -6.14
C GLU A 59 -28.02 19.50 -4.74
N ARG A 60 -29.20 19.66 -4.13
CA ARG A 60 -29.34 20.15 -2.76
C ARG A 60 -28.73 19.18 -1.75
N ASP A 61 -29.04 17.88 -1.86
CA ASP A 61 -28.48 16.86 -0.97
C ASP A 61 -26.95 16.81 -1.10
N PHE A 62 -26.46 16.86 -2.34
CA PHE A 62 -25.03 16.90 -2.64
C PHE A 62 -24.35 18.14 -2.03
N LYS A 63 -24.95 19.33 -2.17
CA LYS A 63 -24.46 20.58 -1.58
C LYS A 63 -24.41 20.52 -0.05
N ASN A 64 -25.37 19.86 0.58
CA ASN A 64 -25.40 19.68 2.03
C ASN A 64 -24.29 18.72 2.50
N ILE A 65 -24.08 17.62 1.78
CA ILE A 65 -23.05 16.61 2.12
C ILE A 65 -21.63 17.18 1.94
N PHE A 66 -21.39 17.93 0.87
CA PHE A 66 -20.06 18.40 0.47
C PHE A 66 -19.85 19.91 0.67
N PHE A 67 -20.60 20.54 1.58
CA PHE A 67 -20.53 21.98 1.84
C PHE A 67 -19.09 22.47 2.11
N ASN A 68 -18.33 21.72 2.91
CA ASN A 68 -16.95 22.06 3.28
C ASN A 68 -15.92 21.88 2.16
N LEU A 69 -16.30 21.27 1.03
CA LEU A 69 -15.40 21.00 -0.10
C LEU A 69 -15.64 21.94 -1.29
N ARG A 70 -16.39 23.02 -1.07
CA ARG A 70 -16.86 23.96 -2.09
C ARG A 70 -16.19 25.32 -1.90
N GLU A 71 -15.84 25.98 -3.00
CA GLU A 71 -15.32 27.35 -2.93
C GLU A 71 -16.39 28.34 -2.44
N LEU A 72 -16.00 29.23 -1.51
CA LEU A 72 -16.90 30.21 -0.89
C LEU A 72 -17.45 31.23 -1.90
N GLU A 73 -16.63 31.67 -2.86
CA GLU A 73 -17.01 32.66 -3.87
C GLU A 73 -17.72 32.04 -5.08
N LYS A 74 -17.28 30.85 -5.52
CA LYS A 74 -17.80 30.16 -6.71
C LYS A 74 -18.50 28.87 -6.30
N ARG A 75 -19.78 29.03 -6.03
CA ARG A 75 -20.76 28.01 -5.61
C ARG A 75 -20.91 26.79 -6.54
N GLU A 76 -20.20 26.67 -7.65
CA GLU A 76 -20.23 25.48 -8.51
C GLU A 76 -18.89 24.74 -8.53
N ILE A 77 -17.87 25.25 -7.83
CA ILE A 77 -16.51 24.73 -7.83
C ILE A 77 -16.25 23.94 -6.55
N TYR A 78 -15.75 22.72 -6.72
CA TYR A 78 -15.38 21.79 -5.67
C TYR A 78 -13.91 21.41 -5.80
N PHE A 79 -13.27 21.12 -4.66
CA PHE A 79 -11.96 20.49 -4.68
C PHE A 79 -12.02 19.15 -5.40
N TYR A 80 -11.01 18.86 -6.20
CA TYR A 80 -10.89 17.63 -6.94
C TYR A 80 -9.57 16.94 -6.65
N ASN A 81 -9.68 15.66 -6.34
CA ASN A 81 -8.65 14.65 -6.48
C ASN A 81 -9.38 13.32 -6.78
N PRO A 82 -8.68 12.24 -7.20
CA PRO A 82 -9.35 10.97 -7.51
C PRO A 82 -10.23 10.43 -6.37
N THR A 83 -9.86 10.67 -5.11
CA THR A 83 -10.66 10.23 -3.95
C THR A 83 -11.96 11.02 -3.82
N LEU A 84 -11.87 12.35 -3.90
CA LEU A 84 -13.05 13.21 -3.83
C LEU A 84 -13.98 12.92 -5.01
N PHE A 85 -13.41 12.69 -6.19
CA PHE A 85 -14.17 12.27 -7.36
C PHE A 85 -14.95 10.98 -7.11
N ASP A 86 -14.31 9.93 -6.57
CA ASP A 86 -15.01 8.69 -6.24
C ASP A 86 -16.10 8.90 -5.18
N MET A 87 -15.86 9.75 -4.17
CA MET A 87 -16.89 10.12 -3.18
C MET A 87 -18.08 10.84 -3.83
N TYR A 88 -17.81 11.77 -4.75
CA TYR A 88 -18.84 12.49 -5.50
C TYR A 88 -19.64 11.52 -6.38
N VAL A 89 -18.97 10.66 -7.14
CA VAL A 89 -19.63 9.66 -7.99
C VAL A 89 -20.46 8.69 -7.13
N ASN A 90 -19.92 8.17 -6.04
CA ASN A 90 -20.63 7.25 -5.16
C ASN A 90 -21.86 7.92 -4.53
N CYS A 91 -21.76 9.18 -4.11
CA CYS A 91 -22.92 9.94 -3.61
C CYS A 91 -24.01 10.06 -4.66
N VAL A 92 -23.64 10.31 -5.92
CA VAL A 92 -24.61 10.41 -7.02
C VAL A 92 -25.22 9.06 -7.32
N VAL A 93 -24.43 7.99 -7.39
CA VAL A 93 -24.90 6.63 -7.73
C VAL A 93 -25.75 6.02 -6.61
N ALA A 94 -25.45 6.33 -5.34
CA ALA A 94 -26.21 5.86 -4.19
C ALA A 94 -27.51 6.65 -3.93
N SER A 95 -27.73 7.75 -4.66
CA SER A 95 -28.90 8.59 -4.51
C SER A 95 -30.18 7.88 -4.99
N PRO A 96 -31.33 8.04 -4.30
CA PRO A 96 -32.61 7.54 -4.79
C PRO A 96 -33.06 8.20 -6.10
N TYR A 97 -32.44 9.33 -6.48
CA TYR A 97 -32.73 10.04 -7.73
C TYR A 97 -31.89 9.55 -8.92
N PHE A 98 -30.95 8.63 -8.73
CA PHE A 98 -30.10 8.11 -9.80
C PHE A 98 -30.88 7.21 -10.75
N ILE A 99 -30.77 7.45 -12.06
CA ILE A 99 -31.35 6.57 -13.10
C ILE A 99 -30.25 5.74 -13.76
N LYS A 100 -29.28 6.41 -14.39
CA LYS A 100 -28.16 5.74 -15.06
C LYS A 100 -26.98 6.66 -15.34
N LYS A 101 -25.79 6.07 -15.48
CA LYS A 101 -24.59 6.77 -15.94
C LYS A 101 -24.68 7.09 -17.44
N VAL A 102 -24.30 8.31 -17.82
CA VAL A 102 -24.15 8.71 -19.22
C VAL A 102 -22.79 8.24 -19.74
N VAL A 103 -22.80 7.56 -20.88
CA VAL A 103 -21.57 7.10 -21.55
C VAL A 103 -21.21 8.12 -22.62
N PHE A 104 -20.04 8.74 -22.48
CA PHE A 104 -19.47 9.61 -23.50
C PHE A 104 -18.61 8.75 -24.45
N LYS A 105 -18.74 8.96 -25.77
CA LYS A 105 -17.76 8.43 -26.72
C LYS A 105 -16.48 9.24 -26.57
N GLU A 106 -15.39 8.60 -26.15
CA GLU A 106 -14.08 9.24 -26.08
C GLU A 106 -13.69 9.75 -27.48
N SER A 107 -13.44 11.05 -27.61
CA SER A 107 -12.69 11.57 -28.74
C SER A 107 -11.26 11.06 -28.60
N LYS A 108 -10.79 10.26 -29.56
CA LYS A 108 -9.40 9.78 -29.65
C LYS A 108 -8.43 10.96 -29.52
N LYS A 109 -7.91 11.23 -28.32
CA LYS A 109 -6.68 12.01 -28.16
C LYS A 109 -5.52 11.06 -28.37
N SER A 110 -4.72 11.34 -29.40
CA SER A 110 -3.49 10.60 -29.70
C SER A 110 -2.50 10.79 -28.55
N ASN A 111 -2.41 9.80 -27.65
CA ASN A 111 -1.28 9.69 -26.74
C ASN A 111 -0.08 9.14 -27.51
N ASN A 112 0.52 9.97 -28.36
CA ASN A 112 1.90 9.78 -28.79
C ASN A 112 2.84 10.35 -27.71
N VAL A 113 2.80 9.78 -26.51
CA VAL A 113 3.97 9.84 -25.63
C VAL A 113 4.89 8.74 -26.14
N LYS A 114 5.91 9.12 -26.92
CA LYS A 114 7.00 8.20 -27.28
C LYS A 114 7.54 7.62 -25.97
N THR A 115 7.28 6.33 -25.74
CA THR A 115 8.01 5.55 -24.75
C THR A 115 9.49 5.67 -25.10
N LYS A 116 10.26 6.39 -24.29
CA LYS A 116 11.72 6.28 -24.33
C LYS A 116 12.03 4.83 -24.00
N THR A 117 12.36 4.03 -25.01
CA THR A 117 12.91 2.70 -24.84
C THR A 117 14.15 2.85 -23.97
N GLN A 118 14.06 2.40 -22.73
CA GLN A 118 15.22 2.33 -21.87
C GLN A 118 16.16 1.27 -22.45
N PRO A 119 17.45 1.57 -22.66
CA PRO A 119 18.39 0.60 -23.20
C PRO A 119 18.44 -0.65 -22.32
N THR A 120 18.55 -1.81 -22.95
CA THR A 120 18.53 -3.11 -22.28
C THR A 120 19.74 -3.26 -21.34
N MET A 121 19.68 -4.16 -20.35
CA MET A 121 20.80 -4.34 -19.39
C MET A 121 22.14 -4.66 -20.08
N LYS A 122 22.11 -5.32 -21.24
CA LYS A 122 23.29 -5.58 -22.07
C LYS A 122 23.88 -4.29 -22.65
N GLU A 123 23.04 -3.36 -23.09
CA GLU A 123 23.44 -2.08 -23.70
C GLU A 123 24.03 -1.09 -22.68
N ARG A 124 23.72 -1.24 -21.39
CA ARG A 124 24.24 -0.37 -20.31
C ARG A 124 25.55 -0.83 -19.69
N GLY A 125 26.10 -1.98 -20.11
CA GLY A 125 27.41 -2.46 -19.63
C GLY A 125 27.48 -2.87 -18.16
N PHE A 126 26.34 -3.09 -17.48
CA PHE A 126 26.31 -3.50 -16.07
C PHE A 126 25.81 -4.94 -15.94
N THR A 127 26.49 -5.74 -15.11
CA THR A 127 25.98 -7.03 -14.67
C THR A 127 24.90 -6.87 -13.60
N ARG A 128 23.97 -7.83 -13.51
CA ARG A 128 22.93 -7.85 -12.47
C ARG A 128 23.51 -7.79 -11.06
N LYS A 129 24.74 -8.31 -10.87
CA LYS A 129 25.47 -8.29 -9.59
C LYS A 129 25.93 -6.88 -9.22
N GLU A 130 26.51 -6.13 -10.16
CA GLU A 130 26.96 -4.75 -9.94
C GLU A 130 25.79 -3.79 -9.66
N LEU A 131 24.65 -4.02 -10.31
CA LEU A 131 23.44 -3.23 -10.05
C LEU A 131 22.91 -3.44 -8.62
N ILE A 132 22.93 -4.69 -8.13
CA ILE A 132 22.56 -5.03 -6.75
C ILE A 132 23.57 -4.44 -5.75
N GLU A 133 24.87 -4.49 -6.05
CA GLU A 133 25.92 -3.89 -5.22
C GLU A 133 25.82 -2.37 -5.17
N ARG A 134 25.44 -1.71 -6.28
CA ARG A 134 25.21 -0.27 -6.34
C ARG A 134 23.93 0.13 -5.61
N ALA A 135 22.87 -0.67 -5.70
CA ALA A 135 21.64 -0.49 -4.93
C ALA A 135 21.85 -0.64 -3.41
N LYS A 136 22.80 -1.50 -2.97
CA LYS A 136 23.20 -1.60 -1.55
C LYS A 136 23.90 -0.35 -1.02
N ARG A 137 24.42 0.53 -1.89
CA ARG A 137 25.17 1.76 -1.51
C ARG A 137 24.28 2.99 -1.34
N ILE A 138 23.05 2.96 -1.84
CA ILE A 138 22.10 4.07 -1.70
C ILE A 138 21.38 3.89 -0.35
N LYS A 139 21.69 4.78 0.60
CA LYS A 139 21.03 4.87 1.91
C LYS A 139 19.75 5.71 1.83
N ASP A 140 18.90 5.44 0.85
CA ASP A 140 17.59 6.09 0.82
C ASP A 140 16.64 5.20 1.63
N ASP A 141 16.43 5.58 2.90
CA ASP A 141 15.48 4.88 3.80
C ASP A 141 14.02 5.34 3.59
N GLU A 142 13.79 6.35 2.75
CA GLU A 142 12.49 6.99 2.51
C GLU A 142 11.78 6.40 1.28
N PHE A 143 11.18 5.22 1.47
CA PHE A 143 10.28 4.61 0.48
C PHE A 143 8.82 4.78 0.88
N TYR A 144 8.09 5.62 0.17
CA TYR A 144 6.66 5.82 0.38
C TYR A 144 5.85 4.76 -0.36
N THR A 145 4.96 4.09 0.38
CA THR A 145 4.04 3.08 -0.16
C THR A 145 2.94 3.75 -0.97
N ARG A 146 2.46 3.08 -2.02
CA ARG A 146 1.32 3.55 -2.81
C ARG A 146 0.01 3.04 -2.22
N ILE A 147 -1.07 3.80 -2.39
CA ILE A 147 -2.37 3.48 -1.81
C ILE A 147 -2.97 2.21 -2.41
N GLU A 148 -2.73 1.96 -3.70
CA GLU A 148 -3.29 0.80 -4.41
C GLU A 148 -2.72 -0.52 -3.87
N ASP A 149 -1.44 -0.52 -3.47
CA ASP A 149 -0.79 -1.69 -2.87
C ASP A 149 -1.39 -1.98 -1.48
N ILE A 150 -1.71 -0.95 -0.70
CA ILE A 150 -2.37 -1.08 0.61
C ILE A 150 -3.81 -1.56 0.46
N GLU A 151 -4.56 -1.01 -0.49
CA GLU A 151 -5.93 -1.42 -0.77
C GLU A 151 -5.99 -2.89 -1.20
N ALA A 152 -5.08 -3.32 -2.09
CA ALA A 152 -5.00 -4.69 -2.55
C ALA A 152 -4.70 -5.68 -1.40
N GLU A 153 -3.79 -5.33 -0.49
CA GLU A 153 -3.51 -6.16 0.69
C GLU A 153 -4.69 -6.18 1.66
N LEU A 154 -5.15 -5.00 2.11
CA LEU A 154 -6.12 -4.89 3.20
C LEU A 154 -7.51 -5.40 2.81
N ALA A 155 -7.87 -5.38 1.52
CA ALA A 155 -9.11 -5.97 1.00
C ALA A 155 -9.19 -7.49 1.22
N MET A 156 -8.05 -8.18 1.36
CA MET A 156 -8.02 -9.63 1.61
C MET A 156 -8.33 -10.00 3.06
N TYR A 157 -8.35 -9.04 3.98
CA TYR A 157 -8.65 -9.30 5.39
C TYR A 157 -10.15 -9.11 5.68
N PRO A 158 -10.81 -10.04 6.38
CA PRO A 158 -12.23 -9.93 6.69
C PRO A 158 -12.55 -8.65 7.44
N THR A 159 -13.57 -7.91 7.01
CA THR A 159 -13.92 -6.59 7.60
C THR A 159 -14.17 -6.65 9.11
N LYS A 160 -14.62 -7.80 9.63
CA LYS A 160 -14.85 -8.04 11.06
C LYS A 160 -13.61 -7.87 11.95
N ILE A 161 -12.38 -8.02 11.41
CA ILE A 161 -11.17 -7.88 12.25
C ILE A 161 -10.95 -6.44 12.71
N TRP A 162 -11.54 -5.48 12.00
CA TRP A 162 -11.35 -4.04 12.22
C TRP A 162 -12.39 -3.44 13.17
N LYS A 163 -13.56 -4.10 13.29
CA LYS A 163 -14.69 -3.57 14.07
C LYS A 163 -14.29 -3.31 15.52
N ASP A 164 -14.58 -2.11 16.00
CA ASP A 164 -14.33 -1.64 17.38
C ASP A 164 -12.84 -1.70 17.78
N LYS A 165 -11.92 -1.69 16.79
CA LYS A 165 -10.47 -1.73 17.01
C LYS A 165 -9.80 -0.37 16.94
N VAL A 166 -8.69 -0.27 17.68
CA VAL A 166 -7.73 0.83 17.58
C VAL A 166 -6.61 0.45 16.61
N VAL A 167 -6.55 1.16 15.47
CA VAL A 167 -5.46 1.00 14.49
C VAL A 167 -4.37 2.02 14.77
N PHE A 168 -3.12 1.56 14.83
CA PHE A 168 -1.95 2.39 15.02
C PHE A 168 -1.05 2.39 13.77
N CYS A 169 -0.90 3.54 13.14
CA CYS A 169 -0.01 3.79 12.01
C CYS A 169 1.20 4.62 12.46
N ASN A 170 2.27 3.94 12.87
CA ASN A 170 3.56 4.62 13.09
C ASN A 170 4.20 4.90 11.72
N CYS A 171 4.06 6.10 11.18
CA CYS A 171 4.41 6.38 9.79
C CYS A 171 4.94 7.80 9.57
N ASP A 172 5.86 7.93 8.63
CA ASP A 172 6.25 9.24 8.12
C ASP A 172 5.07 9.84 7.35
N ASP A 173 4.96 11.18 7.35
CA ASP A 173 3.82 11.92 6.80
C ASP A 173 2.46 11.44 7.31
N ALA A 174 2.26 11.27 8.63
CA ALA A 174 1.04 10.69 9.19
C ALA A 174 -0.27 11.25 8.60
N VAL A 175 -0.60 12.53 8.85
CA VAL A 175 -1.77 13.21 8.27
C VAL A 175 -1.42 14.67 8.04
N GLY A 176 -1.22 15.03 6.77
CA GLY A 176 -0.96 16.41 6.36
C GLY A 176 -2.23 17.26 6.23
N GLU A 177 -2.04 18.52 5.89
CA GLU A 177 -3.13 19.51 5.77
C GLU A 177 -4.04 19.22 4.57
N ARG A 178 -3.45 18.78 3.44
CA ARG A 178 -4.17 18.48 2.19
C ARG A 178 -4.90 17.15 2.25
N ARG A 179 -4.46 16.24 3.13
CA ARG A 179 -5.06 14.91 3.34
C ARG A 179 -5.10 14.09 2.06
N ASP A 180 -4.06 14.22 1.26
CA ASP A 180 -3.91 13.51 0.00
C ASP A 180 -2.56 12.78 -0.06
N TYR A 181 -2.28 12.13 -1.18
CA TYR A 181 -1.05 11.36 -1.36
C TYR A 181 0.23 12.22 -1.37
N ALA A 182 0.12 13.55 -1.40
CA ALA A 182 1.27 14.45 -1.39
C ALA A 182 1.83 14.64 0.03
N ASP A 183 0.98 14.58 1.06
CA ASP A 183 1.34 14.91 2.44
C ASP A 183 0.78 13.94 3.51
N THR A 184 0.16 12.84 3.09
CA THR A 184 -0.43 11.84 3.98
C THR A 184 0.04 10.44 3.60
N SER A 185 0.46 9.67 4.60
CA SER A 185 0.85 8.27 4.48
C SER A 185 -0.28 7.48 3.88
N ALA A 186 0.03 6.62 2.92
CA ALA A 186 -0.97 5.78 2.28
C ALA A 186 -1.73 4.89 3.29
N PHE A 187 -1.08 4.45 4.38
CA PHE A 187 -1.76 3.71 5.46
C PHE A 187 -2.77 4.59 6.20
N ALA A 188 -2.34 5.76 6.67
CA ALA A 188 -3.22 6.69 7.37
C ALA A 188 -4.39 7.12 6.46
N LEU A 189 -4.10 7.44 5.21
CA LEU A 189 -5.09 7.81 4.20
C LEU A 189 -6.13 6.68 3.98
N TYR A 190 -5.68 5.42 3.86
CA TYR A 190 -6.60 4.28 3.75
C TYR A 190 -7.57 4.21 4.93
N PHE A 191 -7.06 4.25 6.16
CA PHE A 191 -7.91 4.13 7.35
C PHE A 191 -8.80 5.34 7.57
N LEU A 192 -8.34 6.55 7.23
CA LEU A 192 -9.17 7.76 7.25
C LEU A 192 -10.34 7.66 6.27
N LYS A 193 -10.09 7.22 5.03
CA LYS A 193 -11.11 7.01 3.99
C LYS A 193 -12.13 5.94 4.38
N ASN A 194 -11.67 4.90 5.07
CA ASN A 194 -12.46 3.71 5.36
C ASN A 194 -12.95 3.63 6.82
N PHE A 195 -12.74 4.68 7.63
CA PHE A 195 -12.98 4.66 9.07
C PHE A 195 -14.39 4.16 9.44
N SER A 196 -15.42 4.79 8.85
CA SER A 196 -16.82 4.43 9.08
C SER A 196 -17.18 3.06 8.49
N ARG A 197 -16.66 2.74 7.30
CA ARG A 197 -16.92 1.45 6.62
C ARG A 197 -16.36 0.27 7.41
N LEU A 198 -15.17 0.43 7.98
CA LEU A 198 -14.49 -0.58 8.79
C LEU A 198 -14.99 -0.62 10.24
N LYS A 199 -15.81 0.37 10.66
CA LYS A 199 -16.31 0.52 12.03
C LYS A 199 -15.17 0.56 13.03
N LEU A 200 -14.12 1.33 12.73
CA LEU A 200 -12.98 1.52 13.62
C LEU A 200 -13.42 2.28 14.87
N LYS A 201 -12.87 1.91 16.02
CA LYS A 201 -13.04 2.67 17.27
C LYS A 201 -12.19 3.94 17.20
N LYS A 202 -10.90 3.76 16.89
CA LYS A 202 -9.91 4.84 16.91
C LYS A 202 -8.80 4.58 15.89
N LEU A 203 -8.32 5.65 15.27
CA LEU A 203 -7.12 5.66 14.45
C LEU A 203 -6.08 6.56 15.13
N ILE A 204 -4.88 6.04 15.33
CA ILE A 204 -3.75 6.79 15.88
C ILE A 204 -2.64 6.75 14.84
N CYS A 205 -2.10 7.90 14.48
CA CYS A 205 -0.96 8.01 13.57
C CYS A 205 0.12 8.87 14.20
N THR A 206 1.38 8.43 14.18
CA THR A 206 2.52 9.22 14.68
C THR A 206 3.39 9.61 13.52
N HIS A 207 3.76 10.89 13.41
CA HIS A 207 4.64 11.42 12.39
C HIS A 207 6.07 11.59 12.92
N TYR A 208 7.05 11.05 12.20
CA TYR A 208 8.46 11.30 12.47
C TYR A 208 8.89 12.66 11.93
N GLY A 209 9.46 13.47 12.81
CA GLY A 209 9.91 14.84 12.52
C GLY A 209 11.43 15.01 12.34
N GLY A 210 12.21 13.92 12.46
CA GLY A 210 13.67 13.99 12.51
C GLY A 210 14.24 14.24 13.92
N ALA A 211 15.55 14.05 14.06
CA ALA A 211 16.30 14.45 15.25
C ALA A 211 16.74 15.92 15.14
N VAL A 212 16.63 16.68 16.24
CA VAL A 212 17.15 18.05 16.32
C VAL A 212 18.66 17.97 16.58
N ASP A 213 19.47 18.52 15.68
CA ASP A 213 20.94 18.60 15.74
C ASP A 213 21.36 20.09 15.71
N LEU A 214 22.50 20.44 16.31
CA LEU A 214 23.18 21.74 16.25
C LEU A 214 23.39 22.28 14.82
N PHE A 215 23.47 21.42 13.80
CA PHE A 215 23.53 21.79 12.38
C PHE A 215 22.15 21.87 11.71
N ASN A 216 21.09 21.52 12.43
CA ASN A 216 19.70 21.49 11.97
C ASN A 216 18.86 22.53 12.75
N THR A 217 19.41 23.74 12.86
CA THR A 217 18.77 24.90 13.48
C THR A 217 17.67 25.45 12.58
N GLY A 218 16.45 24.90 12.68
CA GLY A 218 15.22 25.67 12.44
C GLY A 218 14.20 25.19 11.41
N THR A 219 14.30 24.01 10.79
CA THR A 219 13.34 23.58 9.74
C THR A 219 12.87 22.11 9.79
N GLY A 220 13.23 21.32 10.80
CA GLY A 220 12.66 19.98 10.99
C GLY A 220 11.23 20.04 11.52
N THR A 221 10.27 19.43 10.82
CA THR A 221 8.87 19.28 11.28
C THR A 221 8.88 18.65 12.67
N ARG A 222 8.14 19.17 13.65
CA ARG A 222 8.07 18.52 14.97
C ARG A 222 7.31 17.20 14.86
N GLY A 223 7.77 16.17 15.54
CA GLY A 223 7.02 14.92 15.65
C GLY A 223 5.65 15.19 16.29
N TYR A 224 4.61 14.56 15.77
CA TYR A 224 3.25 14.74 16.28
C TYR A 224 2.46 13.43 16.29
N VAL A 225 1.39 13.42 17.08
CA VAL A 225 0.41 12.35 17.15
C VAL A 225 -0.91 12.88 16.62
N PHE A 226 -1.42 12.27 15.56
CA PHE A 226 -2.78 12.47 15.08
C PHE A 226 -3.67 11.36 15.64
N THR A 227 -4.86 11.72 16.12
CA THR A 227 -5.87 10.75 16.56
C THR A 227 -7.22 11.09 15.96
N ARG A 228 -7.96 10.05 15.58
CA ARG A 228 -9.37 10.15 15.19
C ARG A 228 -10.19 9.13 15.98
N GLU A 229 -11.22 9.59 16.66
CA GLU A 229 -12.18 8.77 17.41
C GLU A 229 -13.60 9.23 17.05
N GLY A 230 -14.31 8.41 16.28
CA GLY A 230 -15.56 8.83 15.64
C GLY A 230 -15.36 10.00 14.66
N PHE A 231 -16.04 11.10 14.92
CA PHE A 231 -15.94 12.35 14.16
C PHE A 231 -14.91 13.34 14.76
N THR A 232 -14.39 13.05 15.95
CA THR A 232 -13.42 13.90 16.62
C THR A 232 -12.02 13.59 16.12
N GLU A 233 -11.30 14.62 15.71
CA GLU A 233 -9.90 14.55 15.32
C GLU A 233 -9.07 15.47 16.20
N MET A 234 -7.91 14.99 16.65
CA MET A 234 -6.99 15.76 17.48
C MET A 234 -5.57 15.58 16.99
N ARG A 235 -4.82 16.67 16.95
CA ARG A 235 -3.38 16.69 16.70
C ARG A 235 -2.68 17.16 17.96
N TYR A 236 -1.76 16.33 18.44
CA TYR A 236 -0.97 16.58 19.64
C TYR A 236 0.51 16.65 19.26
N GLU A 237 1.19 17.73 19.64
CA GLU A 237 2.62 17.96 19.37
C GLU A 237 3.41 17.97 20.68
N PRO A 238 3.71 16.80 21.27
CA PRO A 238 4.43 16.74 22.53
C PRO A 238 5.83 17.35 22.41
N LYS A 239 6.21 18.16 23.41
CA LYS A 239 7.53 18.78 23.46
C LYS A 239 8.63 17.70 23.51
N GLY A 240 9.60 17.79 22.61
CA GLY A 240 10.72 16.83 22.53
C GLY A 240 10.37 15.49 21.88
N TYR A 241 9.15 15.33 21.36
CA TYR A 241 8.76 14.12 20.64
C TYR A 241 9.25 14.14 19.20
N THR A 242 10.03 13.12 18.83
CA THR A 242 10.57 12.97 17.48
C THR A 242 9.64 12.19 16.55
N GLY A 243 8.65 11.47 17.08
CA GLY A 243 7.82 10.54 16.29
C GLY A 243 8.41 9.15 16.09
N SER A 244 9.63 8.89 16.61
CA SER A 244 10.28 7.60 16.44
C SER A 244 9.47 6.47 17.08
N PHE A 245 9.47 5.28 16.48
CA PHE A 245 8.67 4.13 16.94
C PHE A 245 9.05 3.63 18.34
N ASP A 246 10.28 3.90 18.78
CA ASP A 246 10.86 3.51 20.06
C ASP A 246 10.89 4.64 21.09
N SER A 247 10.31 5.80 20.77
CA SER A 247 10.09 6.85 21.76
C SER A 247 9.04 6.43 22.80
N GLU A 248 9.12 6.98 24.01
CA GLU A 248 8.23 6.63 25.12
C GLU A 248 6.75 6.76 24.75
N ILE A 249 6.38 7.84 24.06
CA ILE A 249 5.00 8.08 23.61
C ILE A 249 4.55 7.03 22.59
N SER A 250 5.37 6.71 21.58
CA SER A 250 5.04 5.68 20.58
C SER A 250 4.91 4.29 21.22
N LEU A 251 5.80 3.96 22.16
CA LEU A 251 5.76 2.70 22.90
C LEU A 251 4.53 2.61 23.81
N LYS A 252 4.13 3.73 24.44
CA LYS A 252 2.92 3.81 25.26
C LYS A 252 1.66 3.60 24.43
N ILE A 253 1.55 4.30 23.29
CA ILE A 253 0.45 4.09 22.32
C ILE A 253 0.38 2.62 21.89
N LEU A 254 1.52 2.05 21.49
CA LEU A 254 1.61 0.66 21.06
C LEU A 254 1.17 -0.31 22.16
N LYS A 255 1.57 -0.07 23.41
CA LYS A 255 1.30 -0.96 24.53
C LYS A 255 -0.14 -0.84 25.01
N ASP A 256 -0.57 0.38 25.28
CA ASP A 256 -1.76 0.67 26.08
C ASP A 256 -3.01 0.90 25.22
N GLU A 257 -2.86 1.39 23.99
CA GLU A 257 -4.01 1.78 23.14
C GLU A 257 -4.20 0.90 21.90
N ALA A 258 -3.12 0.55 21.21
CA ALA A 258 -3.21 -0.11 19.91
C ALA A 258 -3.77 -1.55 20.01
N ASP A 259 -4.63 -1.93 19.08
CA ASP A 259 -5.03 -3.33 18.84
C ASP A 259 -4.30 -3.92 17.64
N ILE A 260 -4.21 -3.13 16.56
CA ILE A 260 -3.64 -3.52 15.27
C ILE A 260 -2.66 -2.43 14.80
N VAL A 261 -1.44 -2.84 14.44
CA VAL A 261 -0.42 -1.95 13.86
C VAL A 261 -0.38 -2.12 12.35
N CYS A 262 -0.49 -1.02 11.61
CA CYS A 262 -0.41 -1.04 10.15
C CYS A 262 0.54 0.03 9.63
N THR A 263 1.69 -0.37 9.07
CA THR A 263 2.68 0.60 8.58
C THR A 263 3.73 0.02 7.62
N ASN A 264 4.51 0.90 6.99
CA ASN A 264 5.77 0.60 6.33
C ASN A 264 6.93 1.09 7.23
N PRO A 265 7.48 0.24 8.12
CA PRO A 265 8.56 0.63 9.01
C PRO A 265 9.85 0.96 8.25
N PRO A 266 10.76 1.76 8.84
CA PRO A 266 12.06 2.07 8.23
C PRO A 266 12.88 0.79 8.00
N PHE A 267 13.39 0.63 6.78
CA PHE A 267 14.13 -0.57 6.37
C PHE A 267 15.42 -0.73 7.17
N SER A 268 16.16 0.35 7.42
CA SER A 268 17.39 0.35 8.23
C SER A 268 17.18 -0.07 9.68
N ARG A 269 16.00 0.20 10.27
CA ARG A 269 15.66 -0.15 11.67
C ARG A 269 14.66 -1.29 11.80
N THR A 270 14.43 -2.05 10.73
CA THR A 270 13.43 -3.12 10.68
C THR A 270 13.64 -4.20 11.75
N ILE A 271 14.89 -4.58 12.05
CA ILE A 271 15.18 -5.61 13.07
C ILE A 271 14.63 -5.18 14.44
N ASP A 272 14.89 -3.95 14.86
CA ASP A 272 14.47 -3.45 16.16
C ASP A 272 12.96 -3.18 16.18
N TYR A 273 12.41 -2.69 15.07
CA TYR A 273 10.96 -2.52 14.92
C TYR A 273 10.22 -3.85 15.12
N TRP A 274 10.65 -4.92 14.47
CA TRP A 274 10.05 -6.26 14.63
C TRP A 274 10.19 -6.80 16.05
N LYS A 275 11.31 -6.55 16.74
CA LYS A 275 11.46 -6.96 18.15
C LYS A 275 10.40 -6.29 19.02
N VAL A 276 10.21 -4.97 18.87
CA VAL A 276 9.20 -4.18 19.60
C VAL A 276 7.79 -4.70 19.28
N LEU A 277 7.48 -4.87 17.99
CA LEU A 277 6.18 -5.31 17.51
C LEU A 277 5.81 -6.73 17.97
N ILE A 278 6.75 -7.68 17.88
CA ILE A 278 6.50 -9.05 18.33
C ILE A 278 6.38 -9.10 19.86
N LYS A 279 7.16 -8.30 20.61
CA LYS A 279 7.08 -8.20 22.07
C LYS A 279 5.76 -7.62 22.55
N SER A 280 5.17 -6.67 21.81
CA SER A 280 3.89 -6.04 22.19
C SER A 280 2.70 -7.00 22.10
N LYS A 281 2.84 -8.13 21.39
CA LYS A 281 1.78 -9.12 21.12
C LYS A 281 0.56 -8.55 20.39
N LYS A 282 0.62 -7.30 19.90
CA LYS A 282 -0.45 -6.68 19.12
C LYS A 282 -0.57 -7.33 17.75
N LYS A 283 -1.74 -7.20 17.14
CA LYS A 283 -1.91 -7.65 15.76
C LYS A 283 -1.21 -6.68 14.82
N PHE A 284 -0.76 -7.15 13.65
CA PHE A 284 -0.10 -6.27 12.71
C PHE A 284 -0.24 -6.70 11.25
N ILE A 285 -0.15 -5.71 10.36
CA ILE A 285 0.04 -5.87 8.92
C ILE A 285 1.06 -4.81 8.50
N ILE A 286 2.29 -5.22 8.19
CA ILE A 286 3.39 -4.29 7.87
C ILE A 286 4.04 -4.65 6.55
N ILE A 287 4.70 -3.69 5.92
CA ILE A 287 5.55 -3.96 4.75
C ILE A 287 6.99 -4.17 5.22
N ALA A 288 7.71 -5.10 4.61
CA ALA A 288 9.15 -5.19 4.82
C ALA A 288 9.82 -5.82 3.60
N ASN A 289 11.15 -5.93 3.62
CA ASN A 289 11.89 -6.58 2.56
C ASN A 289 11.46 -8.04 2.41
N VAL A 290 11.27 -8.51 1.18
CA VAL A 290 10.89 -9.90 0.86
C VAL A 290 11.79 -10.93 1.54
N ALA A 291 13.08 -10.65 1.68
CA ALA A 291 14.06 -11.57 2.25
C ALA A 291 13.92 -11.73 3.77
N ASN A 292 13.15 -10.88 4.46
CA ASN A 292 13.05 -10.95 5.91
C ASN A 292 12.56 -12.32 6.39
N CYS A 293 11.68 -13.00 5.65
CA CYS A 293 11.22 -14.34 6.05
C CYS A 293 12.29 -15.44 5.98
N VAL A 294 13.48 -15.16 5.44
CA VAL A 294 14.58 -16.13 5.31
C VAL A 294 15.84 -15.75 6.08
N THR A 295 15.99 -14.50 6.50
CA THR A 295 17.18 -14.08 7.23
C THR A 295 17.13 -14.51 8.69
N THR A 296 18.31 -14.77 9.29
CA THR A 296 18.45 -15.21 10.68
C THR A 296 17.77 -14.27 11.69
N ALA A 297 17.66 -12.97 11.38
CA ALA A 297 17.03 -11.99 12.25
C ALA A 297 15.52 -12.24 12.47
N PHE A 298 14.80 -12.75 11.46
CA PHE A 298 13.34 -12.89 11.54
C PHE A 298 12.82 -14.31 11.30
N ILE A 299 13.58 -15.22 10.68
CA ILE A 299 13.15 -16.59 10.37
C ILE A 299 12.53 -17.33 11.56
N ARG A 300 13.04 -17.09 12.78
CA ARG A 300 12.50 -17.64 14.03
C ARG A 300 11.05 -17.22 14.30
N TYR A 301 10.59 -16.06 13.84
CA TYR A 301 9.22 -15.61 14.01
C TYR A 301 8.27 -16.41 13.11
N PHE A 302 8.71 -16.79 11.91
CA PHE A 302 7.95 -17.66 11.01
C PHE A 302 7.95 -19.10 11.52
N ALA A 303 9.11 -19.61 11.93
CA ALA A 303 9.24 -20.97 12.46
C ALA A 303 8.38 -21.20 13.71
N ASN A 304 8.26 -20.18 14.56
CA ASN A 304 7.46 -20.25 15.79
C ASN A 304 6.02 -19.72 15.60
N LYS A 305 5.54 -19.58 14.35
CA LYS A 305 4.16 -19.14 14.02
C LYS A 305 3.76 -17.81 14.68
N LYS A 306 4.72 -16.88 14.80
CA LYS A 306 4.51 -15.51 15.30
C LYS A 306 4.30 -14.49 14.18
N ALA A 307 4.67 -14.85 12.95
CA ALA A 307 4.46 -14.04 11.76
C ALA A 307 4.29 -14.93 10.52
N TRP A 308 3.58 -14.41 9.53
CA TRP A 308 3.31 -15.00 8.22
C TRP A 308 3.59 -13.95 7.14
N ALA A 309 3.81 -14.42 5.92
CA ALA A 309 3.69 -13.56 4.75
C ALA A 309 2.23 -13.07 4.60
N GLY A 310 2.05 -11.85 4.13
CA GLY A 310 0.75 -11.30 3.75
C GLY A 310 0.26 -11.89 2.43
N TYR A 311 -0.66 -11.20 1.77
CA TYR A 311 -1.22 -11.67 0.51
C TYR A 311 -0.45 -11.17 -0.72
N THR A 312 0.18 -9.99 -0.61
CA THR A 312 0.69 -9.24 -1.75
C THR A 312 2.16 -8.82 -1.62
N SER A 313 2.85 -8.77 -2.76
CA SER A 313 4.19 -8.19 -2.89
C SER A 313 4.09 -6.74 -3.35
N VAL A 314 5.06 -5.92 -2.95
CA VAL A 314 5.16 -4.51 -3.34
C VAL A 314 6.50 -4.32 -4.05
N ASP A 315 6.46 -4.04 -5.35
CA ASP A 315 7.66 -3.84 -6.17
C ASP A 315 7.94 -2.38 -6.50
N TRP A 316 6.95 -1.50 -6.28
CA TRP A 316 6.98 -0.09 -6.63
C TRP A 316 6.68 0.78 -5.43
N TYR A 317 7.56 1.74 -5.19
CA TYR A 317 7.47 2.74 -4.13
C TYR A 317 7.64 4.12 -4.75
N LEU A 318 7.38 5.16 -3.97
CA LEU A 318 7.74 6.52 -4.32
C LEU A 318 8.93 6.95 -3.47
N ASN A 319 9.89 7.66 -4.06
CA ASN A 319 10.94 8.33 -3.29
C ASN A 319 10.42 9.68 -2.73
N PRO A 320 11.23 10.46 -2.00
CA PRO A 320 10.80 11.76 -1.44
C PRO A 320 10.37 12.79 -2.48
N LYS A 321 10.86 12.66 -3.73
CA LYS A 321 10.43 13.47 -4.88
C LYS A 321 9.16 12.95 -5.55
N ARG A 322 8.48 11.96 -4.93
CA ARG A 322 7.29 11.26 -5.45
C ARG A 322 7.50 10.58 -6.81
N ILE A 323 8.74 10.16 -7.10
CA ILE A 323 9.08 9.44 -8.34
C ILE A 323 9.02 7.94 -8.07
N PRO A 324 8.37 7.14 -8.96
CA PRO A 324 8.37 5.68 -8.85
C PRO A 324 9.77 5.08 -8.85
N VAL A 325 10.07 4.31 -7.83
CA VAL A 325 11.31 3.54 -7.65
C VAL A 325 10.97 2.09 -7.35
N ARG A 326 11.91 1.18 -7.62
CA ARG A 326 11.73 -0.25 -7.34
C ARG A 326 12.44 -0.66 -6.08
N ALA A 327 11.74 -1.39 -5.22
CA ALA A 327 12.31 -2.10 -4.09
C ALA A 327 11.55 -3.42 -3.89
N ALA A 328 12.19 -4.41 -3.26
CA ALA A 328 11.63 -5.74 -3.10
C ALA A 328 10.86 -5.86 -1.77
N GLY A 329 9.60 -5.47 -1.79
CA GLY A 329 8.71 -5.48 -0.64
C GLY A 329 7.70 -6.63 -0.62
N HIS A 330 7.27 -6.99 0.58
CA HIS A 330 6.12 -7.87 0.80
C HIS A 330 5.43 -7.49 2.10
N PHE A 331 4.11 -7.68 2.15
CA PHE A 331 3.38 -7.54 3.41
C PHE A 331 3.68 -8.71 4.34
N PHE A 332 3.70 -8.46 5.63
CA PHE A 332 3.89 -9.45 6.68
C PHE A 332 2.87 -9.19 7.78
N THR A 333 2.36 -10.27 8.37
CA THR A 333 1.28 -10.17 9.35
C THR A 333 1.42 -11.22 10.45
N ASN A 334 0.74 -11.02 11.57
CA ASN A 334 0.45 -12.07 12.54
C ASN A 334 -1.06 -12.47 12.62
N PHE A 335 -1.83 -12.14 11.59
CA PHE A 335 -3.14 -12.72 11.37
C PHE A 335 -2.99 -14.11 10.74
N PRO A 336 -3.76 -15.12 11.21
CA PRO A 336 -3.85 -16.38 10.52
C PRO A 336 -4.35 -16.15 9.08
N ILE A 337 -3.54 -16.55 8.10
CA ILE A 337 -3.89 -16.48 6.70
C ILE A 337 -4.58 -17.78 6.32
N LYS A 338 -5.77 -17.69 5.71
CA LYS A 338 -6.45 -18.81 5.06
C LYS A 338 -6.50 -18.53 3.56
N ASP A 339 -6.29 -19.56 2.75
CA ASP A 339 -6.50 -19.52 1.30
C ASP A 339 -5.72 -18.40 0.58
N ARG A 340 -4.44 -18.21 0.93
CA ARG A 340 -3.58 -17.23 0.26
C ARG A 340 -3.59 -17.53 -1.25
N PRO A 341 -4.02 -16.59 -2.13
CA PRO A 341 -4.10 -16.87 -3.56
C PRO A 341 -2.76 -17.31 -4.18
N ALA A 342 -1.64 -16.83 -3.61
CA ALA A 342 -0.29 -17.21 -4.02
C ALA A 342 0.04 -18.70 -3.80
N MET A 343 -0.70 -19.44 -2.96
CA MET A 343 -0.51 -20.89 -2.77
C MET A 343 -0.67 -21.67 -4.07
N LYS A 344 -1.53 -21.20 -5.00
CA LYS A 344 -1.71 -21.80 -6.34
C LYS A 344 -0.43 -21.78 -7.19
N ARG A 345 0.58 -21.00 -6.80
CA ARG A 345 1.89 -20.95 -7.47
C ARG A 345 2.83 -22.05 -7.00
N LEU A 346 2.55 -22.68 -5.86
CA LEU A 346 3.30 -23.84 -5.37
C LEU A 346 2.91 -25.07 -6.20
N LYS A 347 3.91 -25.87 -6.57
CA LYS A 347 3.75 -27.07 -7.39
C LYS A 347 4.13 -28.29 -6.56
N PHE A 348 3.13 -28.91 -5.95
CA PHE A 348 3.30 -30.13 -5.17
C PHE A 348 3.31 -31.34 -6.11
N VAL A 349 4.47 -31.97 -6.25
CA VAL A 349 4.68 -33.13 -7.14
C VAL A 349 5.66 -34.11 -6.47
N PRO A 350 5.67 -35.40 -6.85
CA PRO A 350 6.74 -36.32 -6.49
C PRO A 350 8.12 -35.78 -6.91
N LEU A 351 9.17 -36.09 -6.16
CA LEU A 351 10.53 -35.58 -6.42
C LEU A 351 10.99 -35.89 -7.85
N GLU A 352 10.73 -37.10 -8.35
CA GLU A 352 11.10 -37.55 -9.69
C GLU A 352 10.41 -36.76 -10.81
N GLN A 353 9.30 -36.07 -10.52
CA GLN A 353 8.57 -35.23 -11.48
C GLN A 353 9.07 -33.78 -11.48
N ILE A 354 9.95 -33.40 -10.56
CA ILE A 354 10.58 -32.08 -10.57
C ILE A 354 11.66 -32.08 -11.66
N PRO A 355 11.61 -31.16 -12.64
CA PRO A 355 12.64 -31.11 -13.68
C PRO A 355 14.04 -30.90 -13.08
N ASP A 356 15.05 -31.61 -13.59
CA ASP A 356 16.43 -31.58 -13.08
C ASP A 356 17.03 -30.18 -13.00
N VAL A 357 16.61 -29.26 -13.87
CA VAL A 357 17.05 -27.85 -13.82
C VAL A 357 16.57 -27.10 -12.58
N TYR A 358 15.57 -27.62 -11.87
CA TYR A 358 14.97 -27.04 -10.66
C TYR A 358 15.23 -27.86 -9.41
N GLN A 359 15.97 -28.97 -9.50
CA GLN A 359 16.41 -29.76 -8.36
C GLN A 359 17.90 -30.03 -8.41
N GLN A 360 18.58 -29.87 -7.28
CA GLN A 360 20.00 -30.20 -7.17
C GLN A 360 20.35 -30.45 -5.71
N TYR A 361 21.33 -31.31 -5.45
CA TYR A 361 21.88 -31.47 -4.12
C TYR A 361 23.05 -30.51 -3.93
N ASP A 362 23.16 -29.94 -2.75
CA ASP A 362 24.35 -29.18 -2.36
C ASP A 362 25.47 -30.07 -1.83
N ASP A 363 26.62 -29.46 -1.57
CA ASP A 363 27.82 -30.14 -1.07
C ASP A 363 27.60 -30.80 0.32
N LYS A 364 26.51 -30.48 1.02
CA LYS A 364 26.12 -31.09 2.31
C LYS A 364 25.04 -32.17 2.15
N GLY A 365 24.60 -32.45 0.92
CA GLY A 365 23.57 -33.44 0.62
C GLY A 365 22.14 -32.96 0.89
N TYR A 366 21.90 -31.66 1.08
CA TYR A 366 20.54 -31.13 1.11
C TYR A 366 20.02 -30.91 -0.31
N LEU A 367 18.80 -31.38 -0.57
CA LEU A 367 18.08 -31.09 -1.80
C LEU A 367 17.72 -29.60 -1.84
N LEU A 368 17.97 -28.93 -2.95
CA LEU A 368 17.49 -27.59 -3.27
C LEU A 368 16.40 -27.71 -4.31
N VAL A 369 15.27 -27.03 -4.10
CA VAL A 369 14.20 -26.92 -5.11
C VAL A 369 13.87 -25.47 -5.41
N ASP A 370 13.73 -25.18 -6.70
CA ASP A 370 13.47 -23.84 -7.24
C ASP A 370 12.13 -23.76 -7.98
N ASN A 371 11.80 -22.59 -8.53
CA ASN A 371 10.59 -22.36 -9.34
C ASN A 371 9.26 -22.78 -8.69
N SER A 372 9.19 -22.65 -7.36
CA SER A 372 8.02 -22.99 -6.53
C SER A 372 7.63 -24.48 -6.52
N TYR A 373 8.51 -25.38 -6.97
CA TYR A 373 8.32 -26.82 -6.75
C TYR A 373 8.48 -27.18 -5.29
N ILE A 374 7.67 -28.12 -4.83
CA ILE A 374 7.68 -28.70 -3.49
C ILE A 374 7.51 -30.22 -3.63
N PRO A 375 8.51 -31.04 -3.26
CA PRO A 375 8.38 -32.48 -3.30
C PRO A 375 7.41 -32.95 -2.20
N ASN A 376 6.34 -33.66 -2.59
CA ASN A 376 5.28 -34.10 -1.67
C ASN A 376 5.55 -35.47 -1.01
N ASP A 377 6.52 -36.20 -1.55
CA ASP A 377 7.01 -37.53 -1.17
C ASP A 377 8.39 -37.50 -0.48
N TYR A 378 9.01 -36.32 -0.35
CA TYR A 378 10.32 -36.16 0.27
C TYR A 378 10.23 -35.72 1.74
N ASN A 379 10.60 -36.62 2.65
CA ASN A 379 10.45 -36.42 4.10
C ASN A 379 11.66 -35.82 4.82
N LYS A 380 12.83 -35.76 4.16
CA LYS A 380 14.05 -35.14 4.74
C LYS A 380 13.97 -33.62 4.60
N PRO A 381 14.71 -32.85 5.40
CA PRO A 381 14.81 -31.40 5.19
C PRO A 381 15.38 -31.07 3.81
N PHE A 382 14.84 -30.04 3.18
CA PHE A 382 15.26 -29.53 1.87
C PHE A 382 15.18 -28.01 1.82
N ALA A 383 16.00 -27.41 0.94
CA ALA A 383 16.19 -25.98 0.81
C ALA A 383 15.26 -25.38 -0.24
N VAL A 384 14.50 -24.36 0.16
CA VAL A 384 13.62 -23.58 -0.72
C VAL A 384 14.02 -22.11 -0.76
N SER A 385 13.65 -21.41 -1.82
CA SER A 385 13.83 -19.96 -1.92
C SER A 385 12.80 -19.20 -1.07
N THR A 386 13.07 -17.91 -0.85
CA THR A 386 12.12 -16.95 -0.26
C THR A 386 10.73 -17.04 -0.89
N ARG A 387 10.63 -17.26 -2.21
CA ARG A 387 9.36 -17.25 -2.94
C ARG A 387 8.40 -18.33 -2.45
N GLN A 388 8.88 -19.52 -2.11
CA GLN A 388 8.03 -20.59 -1.56
C GLN A 388 7.44 -20.23 -0.20
N ILE A 389 8.23 -19.56 0.66
CA ILE A 389 7.75 -19.05 1.95
C ILE A 389 6.65 -18.00 1.73
N LEU A 390 6.89 -17.03 0.83
CA LEU A 390 5.90 -15.99 0.50
C LEU A 390 4.64 -16.57 -0.18
N ASN A 391 4.77 -17.64 -0.96
CA ASN A 391 3.63 -18.31 -1.59
C ASN A 391 2.83 -19.18 -0.60
N GLY A 392 3.34 -19.42 0.61
CA GLY A 392 2.58 -20.05 1.69
C GLY A 392 2.85 -21.52 1.90
N VAL A 393 4.07 -21.98 1.65
CA VAL A 393 4.43 -23.40 1.85
C VAL A 393 4.28 -23.83 3.32
N LEU A 394 4.46 -22.91 4.29
CA LEU A 394 4.36 -23.22 5.71
C LEU A 394 2.91 -23.46 6.15
N GLU A 395 1.96 -22.95 5.38
CA GLU A 395 0.53 -23.15 5.52
C GLU A 395 0.07 -24.47 4.84
N CYS A 396 0.95 -25.11 4.05
CA CYS A 396 0.68 -26.35 3.31
C CYS A 396 1.26 -27.61 3.96
N GLY A 397 1.42 -27.64 5.29
CA GLY A 397 1.92 -28.83 5.99
C GLY A 397 3.44 -28.96 6.02
N TYR A 398 4.17 -27.85 5.82
CA TYR A 398 5.62 -27.80 5.97
C TYR A 398 6.00 -26.85 7.10
N GLU A 399 7.15 -27.10 7.72
CA GLU A 399 7.71 -26.25 8.76
C GLU A 399 9.18 -25.94 8.50
N ILE A 400 9.66 -24.86 9.11
CA ILE A 400 11.07 -24.49 9.04
C ILE A 400 11.87 -25.44 9.92
N PHE A 401 12.77 -26.21 9.31
CA PHE A 401 13.66 -27.16 9.99
C PHE A 401 14.77 -26.43 10.75
N LEU A 402 15.44 -25.49 10.07
CA LEU A 402 16.55 -24.73 10.64
C LEU A 402 16.15 -23.28 10.86
N LYS A 403 16.16 -22.83 12.12
CA LYS A 403 15.75 -21.46 12.53
C LYS A 403 16.82 -20.39 12.25
N GLN A 404 17.62 -20.57 11.20
CA GLN A 404 18.63 -19.62 10.74
C GLN A 404 18.73 -19.67 9.21
N GLU A 405 19.26 -18.61 8.60
CA GLU A 405 19.48 -18.57 7.17
C GLU A 405 20.40 -19.71 6.70
N TYR A 406 20.04 -20.39 5.61
CA TYR A 406 20.85 -21.47 5.05
C TYR A 406 21.57 -21.01 3.77
N ALA A 407 22.89 -21.22 3.72
CA ALA A 407 23.72 -20.91 2.56
C ALA A 407 24.22 -22.21 1.91
N PRO A 408 23.60 -22.66 0.80
CA PRO A 408 24.06 -23.84 0.09
C PRO A 408 25.34 -23.55 -0.72
N TYR A 409 26.17 -24.59 -0.86
CA TYR A 409 27.37 -24.58 -1.69
C TYR A 409 27.24 -25.68 -2.75
N ILE A 410 27.62 -25.39 -3.98
CA ILE A 410 27.61 -26.37 -5.07
C ILE A 410 28.96 -26.31 -5.74
N ASN A 411 29.68 -27.42 -5.69
CA ASN A 411 31.06 -27.53 -6.15
C ASN A 411 31.93 -26.44 -5.50
N GLY A 412 31.78 -26.26 -4.18
CA GLY A 412 32.50 -25.25 -3.40
C GLY A 412 32.05 -23.80 -3.62
N LYS A 413 31.05 -23.54 -4.49
CA LYS A 413 30.56 -22.19 -4.78
C LYS A 413 29.28 -21.88 -4.01
N LYS A 414 29.33 -20.85 -3.17
CA LYS A 414 28.16 -20.34 -2.43
C LYS A 414 27.05 -19.91 -3.40
N LYS A 415 25.83 -20.39 -3.16
CA LYS A 415 24.62 -20.02 -3.88
C LYS A 415 23.78 -19.03 -3.06
N PHE A 416 22.67 -18.56 -3.64
CA PHE A 416 21.74 -17.69 -2.93
C PHE A 416 21.21 -18.36 -1.67
N ASN A 417 21.04 -17.57 -0.62
CA ASN A 417 20.52 -18.05 0.64
C ASN A 417 19.11 -18.64 0.48
N ARG A 418 18.81 -19.63 1.31
CA ARG A 418 17.62 -20.48 1.30
C ARG A 418 17.10 -20.67 2.72
N VAL A 419 15.93 -21.31 2.81
CA VAL A 419 15.35 -21.82 4.06
C VAL A 419 15.29 -23.34 3.97
N LEU A 420 15.79 -24.03 4.99
CA LEU A 420 15.54 -25.47 5.13
C LEU A 420 14.15 -25.66 5.72
N ILE A 421 13.28 -26.34 4.97
CA ILE A 421 11.96 -26.75 5.41
C ILE A 421 11.85 -28.28 5.40
N GLN A 422 10.89 -28.81 6.13
CA GLN A 422 10.54 -30.23 6.12
C GLN A 422 9.03 -30.39 6.21
N LYS A 423 8.51 -31.55 5.80
CA LYS A 423 7.10 -31.91 6.00
C LYS A 423 6.84 -32.04 7.50
N ILE A 424 5.71 -31.50 7.97
CA ILE A 424 5.26 -31.69 9.35
C ILE A 424 4.92 -33.16 9.51
N LYS A 425 5.47 -33.82 10.53
CA LYS A 425 5.08 -35.19 10.87
C LYS A 425 3.66 -35.16 11.41
N GLU A 426 2.76 -35.93 10.80
CA GLU A 426 1.47 -36.22 11.41
C GLU A 426 1.75 -37.06 12.65
N ASN A 427 1.32 -36.56 13.81
CA ASN A 427 1.41 -37.28 15.09
C ASN A 427 0.30 -38.32 15.18
#